data_AF-A0A314YCZ6-F1
#
_entry.id   AF-A0A314YCZ6-F1
#
_cell.length_a   1.000
_cell.length_b   1.000
_cell.length_c   1.000
_cell.angle_alpha   90.00
_cell.angle_beta   90.00
_cell.angle_gamma   90.00
#
_symmetry.space_group_name_H-M   'P 1'
#
loop_
_entity.id
_entity.type
_entity.pdbx_description
1 polymer ?
#
loop_
_entity_poly.entity_id
_entity_poly.type
_entity_poly.pdbx_seq_one_letter_code
_entity_poly.pdbx_strand_id
1 'polypeptide(L)'
;MEDSGRERQIDKLYLDEFRLKSKHNPNIQFLEEAVNSWEQTLNLIRELEGEYDLYVVGRRHGSTSPAKAFSDHYLSQTDDQLGPLGEALLTSSFAINASILVVQQGAVVDEPEDENVSVI
;
A
#
# COMPACT_ATOMS: atom_id res chain seq x y z
N MET A 1 14.46 -0.50 16.28
CA MET A 1 14.00 0.86 15.90
C MET A 1 15.12 1.51 15.10
N GLU A 2 15.31 1.13 13.84
CA GLU A 2 16.32 1.74 12.94
C GLU A 2 15.92 1.61 11.45
N ASP A 3 14.77 1.00 11.16
CA ASP A 3 14.37 0.59 9.82
C ASP A 3 13.72 1.73 9.00
N SER A 4 13.02 2.64 9.67
CA SER A 4 12.25 3.71 9.02
C SER A 4 13.12 4.72 8.25
N GLY A 5 14.41 4.83 8.54
CA GLY A 5 15.31 5.71 7.78
C GLY A 5 15.74 5.10 6.44
N ARG A 6 16.00 3.79 6.43
CA ARG A 6 16.39 3.05 5.22
C ARG A 6 15.21 2.90 4.27
N GLU A 7 14.05 2.52 4.79
CA GLU A 7 12.81 2.38 4.02
C GLU A 7 12.44 3.70 3.31
N ARG A 8 12.44 4.83 4.02
CA ARG A 8 12.20 6.15 3.41
C ARG A 8 13.19 6.50 2.30
N GLN A 9 14.45 6.10 2.44
CA GLN A 9 15.46 6.36 1.42
C GLN A 9 15.21 5.49 0.17
N ILE A 10 14.81 4.23 0.37
CA ILE A 10 14.43 3.32 -0.72
C ILE A 10 13.17 3.84 -1.43
N ASP A 11 12.14 4.24 -0.69
CA ASP A 11 10.90 4.81 -1.26
C ASP A 11 11.21 6.03 -2.14
N LYS A 12 12.06 6.92 -1.64
CA LYS A 12 12.49 8.11 -2.40
C LYS A 12 13.20 7.73 -3.71
N LEU A 13 14.10 6.74 -3.66
CA LEU A 13 14.79 6.28 -4.87
C LEU A 13 13.81 5.71 -5.91
N TYR A 14 12.81 4.94 -5.49
CA TYR A 14 11.78 4.42 -6.40
C TYR A 14 10.90 5.52 -6.99
N LEU A 15 10.50 6.51 -6.20
CA LEU A 15 9.73 7.65 -6.69
C LEU A 15 10.53 8.48 -7.69
N ASP A 16 11.81 8.75 -7.40
CA ASP A 16 12.69 9.49 -8.29
C ASP A 16 12.89 8.74 -9.62
N GLU A 17 13.06 7.41 -9.57
CA GLU A 17 13.15 6.57 -10.76
C GLU A 17 11.84 6.60 -11.57
N PHE A 18 10.68 6.46 -10.92
CA PHE A 18 9.38 6.55 -11.58
C PHE A 18 9.18 7.89 -12.27
N ARG A 19 9.50 9.00 -11.59
CA ARG A 19 9.41 10.35 -12.16
C ARG A 19 10.30 10.49 -13.39
N LEU A 20 11.52 9.96 -13.34
CA LEU A 20 12.45 10.01 -14.47
C LEU A 20 11.91 9.21 -15.68
N LYS A 21 11.38 8.00 -15.44
CA LYS A 21 10.80 7.14 -16.49
C LYS A 21 9.53 7.73 -17.10
N SER A 22 8.70 8.39 -16.28
CA SER A 22 7.40 8.94 -16.70
C SER A 22 7.49 10.35 -17.30
N LYS A 23 8.64 11.05 -17.16
CA LYS A 23 8.82 12.47 -17.53
C LYS A 23 8.34 12.87 -18.93
N HIS A 24 8.45 11.97 -19.90
CA HIS A 24 8.10 12.24 -21.30
C HIS A 24 6.88 11.46 -21.80
N ASN A 25 6.15 10.82 -20.88
CA ASN A 25 4.92 10.11 -21.22
C ASN A 25 3.71 11.01 -20.98
N PRO A 26 3.02 11.50 -22.03
CA PRO A 26 1.86 12.38 -21.86
C PRO A 26 0.66 11.68 -21.21
N ASN A 27 0.66 10.36 -21.13
CA ASN A 27 -0.41 9.57 -20.52
C ASN A 27 -0.18 9.32 -19.02
N ILE A 28 0.91 9.82 -18.44
CA ILE A 28 1.23 9.63 -17.02
C ILE A 28 1.49 10.99 -16.40
N GLN A 29 0.71 11.32 -15.37
CA GLN A 29 0.93 12.48 -14.53
C GLN A 29 1.35 12.02 -13.12
N PHE A 30 2.40 12.63 -12.59
CA PHE A 30 2.80 12.45 -11.20
C PHE A 30 2.54 13.74 -10.43
N LEU A 31 1.74 13.66 -9.37
CA LEU A 31 1.41 14.75 -8.46
C LEU A 31 1.72 14.30 -7.03
N GLU A 32 2.39 15.17 -6.27
CA GLU A 32 2.70 14.95 -4.86
C GLU A 32 2.11 16.11 -4.05
N GLU A 33 1.18 15.81 -3.15
CA GLU A 33 0.48 16.78 -2.32
C GLU A 33 0.80 16.54 -0.84
N ALA A 34 1.25 17.58 -0.14
CA ALA A 34 1.54 17.51 1.27
C ALA A 34 0.27 17.84 2.09
N VAL A 35 -0.25 16.83 2.79
CA VAL A 35 -1.46 16.94 3.61
C VAL A 35 -1.11 16.92 5.10
N ASN A 36 -1.87 17.69 5.89
CA ASN A 36 -1.62 17.81 7.34
C ASN A 36 -2.58 16.98 8.20
N SER A 37 -3.64 16.45 7.60
CA SER A 37 -4.64 15.65 8.31
C SER A 37 -5.33 14.65 7.38
N TRP A 38 -5.98 13.67 7.99
CA TRP A 38 -6.75 12.66 7.28
C TRP A 38 -7.90 13.26 6.46
N GLU A 39 -8.58 14.26 7.01
CA GLU A 39 -9.69 14.95 6.34
C GLU A 39 -9.20 15.72 5.11
N GLN A 40 -7.99 16.29 5.15
CA GLN A 40 -7.39 16.94 3.98
C GLN A 40 -7.11 15.94 2.87
N THR A 41 -6.63 14.73 3.20
CA THR A 41 -6.46 13.64 2.24
C THR A 41 -7.77 13.28 1.56
N LEU A 42 -8.84 13.08 2.32
CA LEU A 42 -10.14 12.73 1.76
C LEU A 42 -10.74 13.86 0.91
N ASN A 43 -10.56 15.11 1.31
CA ASN A 43 -10.99 16.25 0.51
C ASN A 43 -10.26 16.32 -0.82
N LEU A 44 -8.94 16.09 -0.83
CA LEU A 44 -8.14 16.06 -2.06
C LEU A 44 -8.61 14.96 -3.00
N ILE A 45 -8.87 13.75 -2.49
CA ILE A 45 -9.39 12.66 -3.32
C ILE A 45 -10.79 12.99 -3.85
N ARG A 46 -11.65 13.60 -3.03
CA ARG A 46 -12.99 14.04 -3.46
C ARG A 46 -12.94 15.09 -4.57
N GLU A 47 -11.94 15.96 -4.59
CA GLU A 47 -11.76 16.95 -5.68
C GLU A 47 -11.48 16.29 -7.04
N LEU A 48 -11.12 15.01 -7.04
CA LEU A 48 -10.87 14.18 -8.23
C LEU A 48 -12.07 13.29 -8.61
N GLU A 49 -13.24 13.50 -7.97
CA GLU A 49 -14.46 12.73 -8.24
C GLU A 49 -14.87 12.79 -9.72
N GLY A 50 -15.15 11.61 -10.30
CA GLY A 50 -15.63 11.50 -11.68
C GLY A 50 -14.54 11.55 -12.75
N GLU A 51 -13.28 11.82 -12.38
CA GLU A 51 -12.15 11.89 -13.30
C GLU A 51 -11.45 10.52 -13.52
N TYR A 52 -11.74 9.54 -12.67
CA TYR A 52 -11.05 8.24 -12.65
C TYR A 52 -11.99 7.04 -12.49
N ASP A 53 -11.74 5.97 -13.24
CA ASP A 53 -12.47 4.70 -13.16
C ASP A 53 -11.83 3.68 -12.19
N LEU A 54 -10.63 3.96 -11.68
CA LEU A 54 -9.87 3.05 -10.81
C LEU A 54 -9.02 3.81 -9.79
N TYR A 55 -9.21 3.49 -8.51
CA TYR A 55 -8.33 3.87 -7.41
C TYR A 55 -7.39 2.72 -7.08
N VAL A 56 -6.09 3.01 -6.98
CA VAL A 56 -5.09 2.05 -6.49
C VAL A 56 -4.58 2.55 -5.14
N VAL A 57 -4.77 1.76 -4.09
CA VAL A 57 -4.35 2.12 -2.73
C VAL A 57 -3.43 1.06 -2.14
N GLY A 58 -2.44 1.50 -1.38
CA GLY A 58 -1.58 0.60 -0.62
C GLY A 58 -2.24 0.19 0.70
N ARG A 59 -2.11 -1.09 1.05
CA ARG A 59 -2.41 -1.58 2.40
C ARG A 59 -1.12 -1.72 3.18
N ARG A 60 -1.02 -1.01 4.31
CA ARG A 60 0.15 -1.08 5.17
C ARG A 60 0.34 -2.51 5.69
N HIS A 61 1.54 -3.04 5.55
CA HIS A 61 1.93 -4.26 6.27
C HIS A 61 2.28 -3.87 7.71
N GLY A 62 1.43 -4.24 8.67
CA GLY A 62 1.77 -4.20 10.10
C GLY A 62 2.70 -5.36 10.43
N SER A 63 3.61 -5.19 11.39
CA SER A 63 4.70 -6.12 11.76
C SER A 63 4.21 -7.50 12.26
N THR A 64 3.63 -8.29 11.39
CA THR A 64 3.18 -9.63 11.71
C THR A 64 4.17 -10.58 11.06
N SER A 65 4.87 -11.34 11.92
CA SER A 65 5.62 -12.51 11.44
C SER A 65 4.72 -13.34 10.53
N PRO A 66 5.27 -14.12 9.57
CA PRO A 66 4.47 -14.93 8.65
C PRO A 66 3.38 -15.77 9.34
N ALA A 67 3.65 -16.24 10.56
CA ALA A 67 2.70 -16.95 11.41
C ALA A 67 1.50 -16.10 11.87
N LYS A 68 1.69 -14.82 12.21
CA LYS A 68 0.60 -13.89 12.54
C LYS A 68 -0.18 -13.45 11.32
N ALA A 69 0.47 -13.27 10.16
CA ALA A 69 -0.24 -12.97 8.92
C ALA A 69 -1.21 -14.10 8.53
N PHE A 70 -0.82 -15.37 8.70
CA PHE A 70 -1.70 -16.53 8.48
C PHE A 70 -2.85 -16.59 9.48
N SER A 71 -2.59 -16.34 10.77
CA SER A 71 -3.63 -16.30 11.80
C SER A 71 -4.58 -15.12 11.63
N ASP A 72 -4.10 -13.91 11.37
CA ASP A 72 -4.95 -12.73 11.16
C ASP A 72 -5.83 -12.91 9.91
N HIS A 73 -5.31 -13.51 8.83
CA HIS A 73 -6.10 -13.78 7.62
C HIS A 73 -7.28 -14.75 7.86
N TYR A 74 -7.13 -15.70 8.79
CA TYR A 74 -8.18 -16.68 9.11
C TYR A 74 -9.01 -16.34 10.36
N LEU A 75 -8.52 -15.48 11.26
CA LEU A 75 -9.13 -15.19 12.56
C LEU A 75 -9.62 -13.74 12.72
N SER A 76 -9.22 -12.80 11.85
CA SER A 76 -9.71 -11.42 11.94
C SER A 76 -11.06 -11.27 11.24
N GLN A 77 -12.14 -11.47 12.00
CA GLN A 77 -13.48 -10.92 11.73
C GLN A 77 -13.55 -9.39 11.88
N THR A 78 -12.41 -8.69 11.75
CA THR A 78 -12.35 -7.22 11.77
C THR A 78 -11.93 -6.76 10.40
N ASP A 79 -12.89 -6.17 9.71
CA ASP A 79 -12.85 -5.58 8.36
C ASP A 79 -11.73 -4.54 8.19
N ASP A 80 -10.50 -5.00 7.98
CA ASP A 80 -9.41 -4.16 7.45
C ASP A 80 -8.75 -4.83 6.25
N GLN A 81 -9.58 -5.39 5.37
CA GLN A 81 -9.11 -6.01 4.13
C GLN A 81 -8.67 -4.95 3.12
N LEU A 82 -9.24 -3.74 3.19
CA LEU A 82 -8.96 -2.69 2.22
C LEU A 82 -7.91 -1.66 2.69
N GLY A 83 -7.51 -1.71 3.97
CA GLY A 83 -6.67 -0.67 4.56
C GLY A 83 -7.44 0.63 4.82
N PRO A 84 -6.88 1.58 5.61
CA PRO A 84 -7.59 2.81 5.99
C PRO A 84 -8.11 3.64 4.81
N LEU A 85 -7.33 3.73 3.72
CA LEU A 85 -7.75 4.42 2.50
C LEU A 85 -8.79 3.64 1.70
N GLY A 86 -8.64 2.33 1.57
CA GLY A 86 -9.60 1.52 0.84
C GLY A 86 -10.97 1.47 1.52
N GLU A 87 -11.02 1.37 2.85
CA GLU A 87 -12.27 1.44 3.62
C GLU A 87 -12.95 2.81 3.51
N ALA A 88 -12.16 3.88 3.51
CA ALA A 88 -12.67 5.23 3.34
C ALA A 88 -13.23 5.48 1.94
N LEU A 89 -12.56 4.95 0.91
CA LEU A 89 -13.07 5.00 -0.46
C LEU A 89 -14.36 4.19 -0.60
N LEU A 90 -14.41 2.97 -0.03
CA LEU A 90 -15.60 2.10 -0.08
C LEU A 90 -16.84 2.77 0.54
N THR A 91 -16.65 3.53 1.62
CA THR A 91 -17.74 4.22 2.33
C THR A 91 -18.04 5.62 1.77
N SER A 92 -17.21 6.12 0.85
CA SER A 92 -17.35 7.45 0.28
C SER A 92 -18.36 7.49 -0.88
N SER A 93 -19.06 8.62 -1.03
CA SER A 93 -19.98 8.83 -2.16
C SER A 93 -19.25 9.16 -3.47
N PHE A 94 -17.98 9.57 -3.43
CA PHE A 94 -17.25 10.05 -4.60
C PHE A 94 -16.49 8.94 -5.36
N ALA A 95 -16.38 7.74 -4.78
CA ALA A 95 -15.75 6.58 -5.43
C ALA A 95 -16.76 5.61 -6.05
N ILE A 96 -18.08 5.91 -6.03
CA ILE A 96 -19.16 4.97 -6.40
C ILE A 96 -19.00 4.38 -7.81
N ASN A 97 -18.50 5.17 -8.76
CA ASN A 97 -18.36 4.75 -10.16
C ASN A 97 -16.98 4.20 -10.50
N ALA A 98 -16.09 4.08 -9.50
CA ALA A 98 -14.72 3.62 -9.71
C ALA A 98 -14.49 2.27 -9.03
N SER A 99 -13.61 1.47 -9.62
CA SER A 99 -13.09 0.26 -8.96
C SER A 99 -12.02 0.65 -7.94
N ILE A 100 -11.86 -0.15 -6.88
CA ILE A 100 -10.78 0.02 -5.90
C ILE A 100 -9.89 -1.22 -5.94
N LEU A 101 -8.61 -1.04 -6.25
CA LEU A 101 -7.57 -2.06 -6.20
C LEU A 101 -6.67 -1.80 -4.99
N VAL A 102 -6.61 -2.78 -4.09
CA VAL A 102 -5.76 -2.71 -2.90
C VAL A 102 -4.51 -3.54 -3.15
N VAL A 103 -3.34 -2.91 -3.03
CA VAL A 103 -2.04 -3.54 -3.23
C VAL A 103 -1.33 -3.69 -1.90
N GLN A 104 -0.84 -4.89 -1.63
CA GLN A 104 -0.09 -5.21 -0.41
C GLN A 104 1.24 -5.90 -0.79
N GLN A 105 2.33 -5.46 -0.19
CA GLN A 105 3.61 -6.15 -0.31
C GLN A 105 3.56 -7.46 0.49
N GLY A 106 3.89 -8.58 -0.16
CA GLY A 106 3.98 -9.88 0.49
C GLY A 106 5.13 -9.96 1.50
N ALA A 107 5.00 -10.81 2.51
CA ALA A 107 6.11 -11.12 3.41
C ALA A 107 7.20 -11.88 2.62
N VAL A 108 8.48 -11.58 2.91
CA VAL A 108 9.58 -12.44 2.50
C VAL A 108 9.37 -13.78 3.19
N VAL A 109 9.19 -14.84 2.40
CA VAL A 109 9.18 -16.21 2.93
C VAL A 109 10.64 -16.55 3.18
N ASP A 110 11.06 -16.64 4.44
CA ASP A 110 12.35 -17.23 4.76
C ASP A 110 12.35 -18.66 4.20
N GLU A 111 13.28 -18.96 3.28
CA GLU A 111 13.51 -20.34 2.84
C GLU A 111 13.91 -21.17 4.07
N PRO A 112 13.40 -22.41 4.23
CA PRO A 112 13.78 -23.23 5.36
C PRO A 112 15.29 -23.48 5.32
N GLU A 113 15.99 -23.06 6.37
CA GLU A 113 17.39 -23.43 6.58
C GLU A 113 17.46 -24.96 6.55
N ASP A 114 18.21 -25.52 5.60
CA ASP A 114 18.52 -26.94 5.54
C ASP A 114 19.09 -27.36 6.91
N GLU A 115 18.30 -28.09 7.70
CA GLU A 115 18.79 -28.79 8.86
C GLU A 115 19.91 -29.72 8.39
N ASN A 116 21.16 -29.35 8.70
CA ASN A 116 22.30 -30.24 8.62
C ASN A 116 21.96 -31.52 9.40
N VAL A 117 21.51 -32.55 8.69
CA VAL A 117 21.41 -33.92 9.23
C VAL A 117 22.85 -34.38 9.47
N SER A 118 23.32 -34.17 10.69
CA SER A 118 24.55 -34.79 11.17
C SER A 118 24.29 -36.29 11.26
N VAL A 119 24.79 -37.04 10.28
CA VAL A 119 24.90 -38.49 10.36
C VAL A 119 25.94 -38.81 11.43
N ILE A 120 25.50 -39.47 12.50
CA ILE A 120 26.34 -40.27 13.39
C ILE A 120 26.06 -41.73 13.13
#